data_AF-A0A7S4F3Y8-F1
#
_entry.id   AF-A0A7S4F3Y8-F1
#
_cell.length_a   1.000
_cell.length_b   1.000
_cell.length_c   1.000
_cell.angle_alpha   90.00
_cell.angle_beta   90.00
_cell.angle_gamma   90.00
#
_symmetry.space_group_name_H-M   'P 1'
#
loop_
_entity.id
_entity.type
_entity.pdbx_description
1 polymer ?
#
loop_
_entity_poly.entity_id
_entity_poly.type
_entity_poly.pdbx_seq_one_letter_code
_entity_poly.pdbx_strand_id
1 'polypeptide(L)'
;VALAEALKANTSLTTLKLRGDLHLCGFVSLAEALKANTSLTTLDLGGDLGPGDFVALAEALKANTSLTTLKLGDLDSDGLVALAKALKANTSLTTLNLGGDLELACIVALAEALKANTSLATLTLRGKLGSGGLVALAEALKANTSLTTLANTSLTTLKLGDAYYVSSSIHKIGPQIKRS
;
A
#
# COMPACT_ATOMS: atom_id res chain seq x y z
N VAL A 1 17.18 -12.88 10.77
CA VAL A 1 16.69 -14.18 11.29
C VAL A 1 16.19 -14.08 12.72
N ALA A 2 17.02 -13.77 13.73
CA ALA A 2 16.57 -13.71 15.14
C ALA A 2 15.34 -12.81 15.39
N LEU A 3 15.29 -11.63 14.75
CA LEU A 3 14.11 -10.75 14.84
C LEU A 3 12.83 -11.40 14.30
N ALA A 4 12.91 -12.16 13.21
CA ALA A 4 11.77 -12.81 12.59
C ALA A 4 11.26 -13.96 13.46
N GLU A 5 12.15 -14.76 14.05
CA GLU A 5 11.78 -15.81 15.01
C GLU A 5 11.11 -15.22 16.25
N ALA A 6 11.68 -14.15 16.80
CA ALA A 6 11.08 -13.43 17.91
C ALA A 6 9.70 -12.88 17.55
N LEU A 7 9.55 -12.27 16.37
CA LEU A 7 8.27 -11.74 15.90
C LEU A 7 7.24 -12.86 15.71
N LYS A 8 7.64 -14.01 15.16
CA LYS A 8 6.75 -15.16 14.93
C LYS A 8 6.14 -15.69 16.24
N ALA A 9 6.93 -15.72 17.32
CA ALA A 9 6.47 -16.16 18.64
C ALA A 9 5.81 -15.05 19.47
N ASN A 10 6.00 -13.78 19.10
CA ASN A 10 5.48 -12.65 19.86
C ASN A 10 3.98 -12.46 19.62
N THR A 11 3.22 -12.38 20.71
CA THR A 11 1.76 -12.22 20.70
C THR A 11 1.27 -10.88 21.25
N SER A 12 2.18 -9.97 21.62
CA SER A 12 1.86 -8.70 22.27
C SER A 12 2.32 -7.47 21.48
N LEU A 13 3.31 -7.60 20.61
CA LEU A 13 3.84 -6.53 19.80
C LEU A 13 2.82 -6.18 18.71
N THR A 14 2.34 -4.94 18.76
CA THR A 14 1.35 -4.41 17.81
C THR A 14 1.98 -3.52 16.75
N THR A 15 3.15 -2.94 17.03
CA THR A 15 3.83 -2.02 16.11
C THR A 15 5.30 -2.40 15.97
N LEU A 16 5.75 -2.56 14.74
CA LEU A 16 7.15 -2.78 14.39
C LEU A 16 7.58 -1.74 13.37
N LYS A 17 8.66 -1.03 13.68
CA LYS A 17 9.28 -0.05 12.78
C LYS A 17 10.70 -0.49 12.51
N LEU A 18 11.02 -0.76 11.25
CA LEU A 18 12.34 -1.11 10.78
C LEU A 18 12.71 -0.09 9.71
N ARG A 19 13.60 0.85 10.04
CA ARG A 19 14.11 1.83 9.09
C ARG A 19 15.57 1.51 8.83
N GLY A 20 15.92 1.21 7.59
CA GLY A 20 17.27 0.88 7.14
C GLY A 20 17.31 -0.27 6.13
N ASP A 21 18.50 -0.57 5.62
CA ASP A 21 18.74 -1.59 4.60
C ASP A 21 18.42 -2.99 5.13
N LEU A 22 17.20 -3.46 4.87
CA LEU A 22 16.85 -4.86 5.04
C LEU A 22 17.43 -5.64 3.85
N HIS A 23 18.56 -6.31 4.05
CA HIS A 23 19.08 -7.24 3.05
C HIS A 23 18.02 -8.30 2.66
N LEU A 24 18.12 -8.84 1.45
CA LEU A 24 17.18 -9.82 0.86
C LEU A 24 16.73 -10.94 1.82
N CYS A 25 17.67 -11.55 2.54
CA CYS A 25 17.39 -12.63 3.50
C CYS A 25 16.56 -12.16 4.71
N GLY A 26 16.67 -10.88 5.08
CA GLY A 26 15.84 -10.24 6.10
C GLY A 26 14.37 -10.16 5.70
N PHE A 27 14.08 -9.86 4.43
CA PHE A 27 12.71 -9.78 3.91
C PHE A 27 11.98 -11.12 3.90
N VAL A 28 12.65 -12.19 3.44
CA VAL A 28 12.05 -13.53 3.43
C VAL A 28 11.72 -13.99 4.84
N SER A 29 12.66 -13.85 5.79
CA SER A 29 12.38 -14.21 7.19
C SER A 29 11.27 -13.35 7.79
N LEU A 30 11.25 -12.04 7.51
CA LEU A 30 10.19 -11.15 7.99
C LEU A 30 8.82 -11.55 7.42
N ALA A 31 8.74 -11.89 6.13
CA ALA A 31 7.53 -12.35 5.48
C ALA A 31 6.99 -13.65 6.11
N GLU A 32 7.87 -14.62 6.40
CA GLU A 32 7.47 -15.85 7.09
C GLU A 32 6.95 -15.58 8.50
N ALA A 33 7.59 -14.66 9.23
CA ALA A 33 7.11 -14.26 10.55
C ALA A 33 5.74 -13.58 10.48
N LEU A 34 5.52 -12.70 9.50
CA LEU A 34 4.25 -12.02 9.28
C LEU A 34 3.11 -13.00 8.95
N LYS A 35 3.37 -14.09 8.21
CA LYS A 35 2.33 -15.10 7.94
C LYS A 35 1.77 -15.73 9.21
N ALA A 36 2.60 -15.90 10.25
CA ALA A 36 2.19 -16.54 11.50
C ALA A 36 1.78 -15.54 12.60
N ASN A 37 2.30 -14.31 12.56
CA ASN A 37 2.07 -13.33 13.60
C ASN A 37 0.63 -12.76 13.54
N THR A 38 -0.10 -12.87 14.63
CA THR A 38 -1.50 -12.41 14.76
C THR A 38 -1.66 -11.16 15.62
N SER A 39 -0.59 -10.64 16.22
CA SER A 39 -0.64 -9.47 17.12
C SER A 39 -0.23 -8.16 16.43
N LEU A 40 0.60 -8.23 15.40
CA LEU A 40 1.17 -7.07 14.73
C LEU A 40 0.14 -6.42 13.83
N THR A 41 -0.23 -5.18 14.17
CA THR A 41 -1.22 -4.40 13.42
C THR A 41 -0.57 -3.32 12.57
N THR A 42 0.64 -2.87 12.93
CA THR A 42 1.37 -1.82 12.22
C THR A 42 2.79 -2.25 11.89
N LEU A 43 3.14 -2.18 10.60
CA LEU A 43 4.48 -2.40 10.10
C LEU A 43 4.95 -1.17 9.29
N ASP A 44 6.03 -0.55 9.74
CA ASP A 44 6.70 0.56 9.05
C ASP A 44 8.09 0.11 8.61
N LEU A 45 8.21 -0.17 7.31
CA LEU A 45 9.46 -0.44 6.60
C LEU A 45 9.89 0.78 5.77
N GLY A 46 9.66 2.01 6.25
CA GLY A 46 10.07 3.20 5.54
C GLY A 46 11.60 3.31 5.41
N GLY A 47 12.08 3.83 4.29
CA GLY A 47 13.51 4.01 4.00
C GLY A 47 13.85 3.56 2.58
N ASP A 48 15.13 3.55 2.25
CA ASP A 48 15.64 2.74 1.15
C ASP A 48 15.67 1.28 1.63
N LEU A 49 14.97 0.41 0.92
CA LEU A 49 14.90 -1.01 1.24
C LEU A 49 15.85 -1.82 0.34
N GLY A 50 16.53 -1.15 -0.59
CA GLY A 50 17.28 -1.76 -1.67
C GLY A 50 16.41 -2.63 -2.59
N PRO A 51 17.03 -3.30 -3.58
CA PRO A 51 16.37 -4.35 -4.34
C PRO A 51 16.05 -5.51 -3.40
N GLY A 52 14.79 -5.62 -3.02
CA GLY A 52 14.27 -6.61 -2.07
C GLY A 52 13.24 -7.53 -2.72
N ASP A 53 13.14 -8.76 -2.20
CA ASP A 53 12.06 -9.68 -2.60
C ASP A 53 10.75 -9.27 -1.91
N PHE A 54 10.12 -8.25 -2.48
CA PHE A 54 8.78 -7.81 -2.10
C PHE A 54 7.70 -8.83 -2.46
N VAL A 55 8.02 -9.86 -3.28
CA VAL A 55 7.10 -10.96 -3.57
C VAL A 55 6.85 -11.79 -2.32
N ALA A 56 7.89 -12.07 -1.54
CA ALA A 56 7.75 -12.74 -0.25
C ALA A 56 6.83 -11.96 0.70
N LEU A 57 7.02 -10.64 0.79
CA LEU A 57 6.15 -9.77 1.60
C LEU A 57 4.70 -9.76 1.08
N ALA A 58 4.51 -9.67 -0.23
CA ALA A 58 3.19 -9.73 -0.86
C ALA A 58 2.47 -11.05 -0.55
N GLU A 59 3.16 -12.19 -0.64
CA GLU A 59 2.61 -13.49 -0.25
C GLU A 59 2.27 -13.55 1.24
N ALA A 60 3.05 -12.92 2.10
CA ALA A 60 2.74 -12.82 3.52
C ALA A 60 1.47 -12.00 3.78
N LEU A 61 1.29 -10.88 3.07
CA LEU A 61 0.11 -10.04 3.20
C LEU A 61 -1.17 -10.75 2.77
N LYS A 62 -1.14 -11.63 1.76
CA LYS A 62 -2.33 -12.41 1.38
C LYS A 62 -2.86 -13.28 2.53
N ALA A 63 -1.96 -13.83 3.35
CA ALA A 63 -2.32 -14.73 4.44
C ALA A 63 -2.52 -14.01 5.78
N ASN A 64 -1.86 -12.87 6.00
CA ASN A 64 -1.91 -12.16 7.26
C ASN A 64 -3.25 -11.41 7.45
N THR A 65 -3.93 -11.69 8.55
CA THR A 65 -5.24 -11.11 8.89
C THR A 65 -5.18 -10.09 10.03
N SER A 66 -4.01 -9.84 10.63
CA SER A 66 -3.81 -8.95 11.77
C SER A 66 -3.32 -7.55 11.39
N LEU A 67 -2.55 -7.45 10.30
CA LEU A 67 -1.90 -6.23 9.87
C LEU A 67 -2.92 -5.28 9.24
N THR A 68 -3.13 -4.13 9.86
CA THR A 68 -4.07 -3.11 9.39
C THR A 68 -3.36 -1.91 8.77
N THR A 69 -2.10 -1.67 9.14
CA THR A 69 -1.30 -0.55 8.66
C THR A 69 0.05 -1.03 8.12
N LEU A 70 0.32 -0.73 6.86
CA LEU A 70 1.59 -1.00 6.22
C LEU A 70 2.16 0.28 5.60
N LYS A 71 3.40 0.62 5.99
CA LYS A 71 4.15 1.71 5.39
C LYS A 71 5.42 1.13 4.79
N LEU A 72 5.59 1.30 3.49
CA LEU A 72 6.78 0.87 2.78
C LEU A 72 7.58 2.07 2.31
N GLY A 73 8.88 1.87 2.16
CA GLY A 73 9.80 2.73 1.45
C GLY A 73 9.51 2.80 -0.05
N ASP A 74 10.55 3.14 -0.80
CA ASP A 74 10.47 3.12 -2.27
C ASP A 74 10.60 1.69 -2.77
N LEU A 75 9.72 1.34 -3.70
CA LEU A 75 9.62 0.01 -4.28
C LEU A 75 10.00 0.06 -5.76
N ASP A 76 10.54 -1.05 -6.24
CA ASP A 76 10.65 -1.29 -7.67
C ASP A 76 9.29 -1.69 -8.28
N SER A 77 9.24 -1.71 -9.62
CA SER A 77 8.02 -2.02 -10.36
C SER A 77 7.48 -3.42 -10.04
N ASP A 78 8.37 -4.41 -9.89
CA ASP A 78 7.97 -5.79 -9.60
C ASP A 78 7.38 -5.93 -8.20
N GLY A 79 7.97 -5.27 -7.20
CA GLY A 79 7.45 -5.21 -5.84
C GLY A 79 6.11 -4.51 -5.75
N LEU A 80 5.92 -3.40 -6.47
CA LEU A 80 4.63 -2.72 -6.59
C LEU A 80 3.54 -3.62 -7.18
N VAL A 81 3.85 -4.32 -8.27
CA VAL A 81 2.90 -5.24 -8.92
C VAL A 81 2.56 -6.42 -8.01
N ALA A 82 3.55 -6.99 -7.31
CA ALA A 82 3.33 -8.06 -6.35
C ALA A 82 2.40 -7.62 -5.21
N LEU A 83 2.63 -6.43 -4.64
CA LEU A 83 1.79 -5.85 -3.60
C LEU A 83 0.37 -5.54 -4.09
N ALA A 84 0.21 -5.02 -5.31
CA ALA A 84 -1.11 -4.82 -5.90
C ALA A 84 -1.89 -6.15 -6.01
N LYS A 85 -1.22 -7.24 -6.43
CA LYS A 85 -1.84 -8.58 -6.45
C LYS A 85 -2.20 -9.07 -5.05
N ALA A 86 -1.38 -8.82 -4.04
CA ALA A 86 -1.68 -9.18 -2.67
C ALA A 86 -2.87 -8.41 -2.11
N LEU A 87 -2.95 -7.11 -2.42
CA LEU A 87 -4.04 -6.24 -2.00
C LEU A 87 -5.41 -6.71 -2.52
N LYS A 88 -5.49 -7.33 -3.71
CA LYS A 88 -6.74 -7.92 -4.21
C LYS A 88 -7.33 -8.97 -3.26
N ALA A 89 -6.49 -9.72 -2.54
CA ALA A 89 -6.91 -10.81 -1.67
C ALA A 89 -6.89 -10.46 -0.17
N ASN A 90 -6.07 -9.50 0.24
CA ASN A 90 -5.99 -9.09 1.64
C ASN A 90 -7.26 -8.32 2.05
N THR A 91 -7.83 -8.70 3.20
CA THR A 91 -9.05 -8.10 3.76
C THR A 91 -8.84 -7.45 5.13
N SER A 92 -7.60 -7.43 5.62
CA SER A 92 -7.24 -6.88 6.94
C SER A 92 -6.65 -5.47 6.86
N LEU A 93 -5.95 -5.17 5.77
CA LEU A 93 -5.23 -3.92 5.60
C LEU A 93 -6.20 -2.77 5.33
N THR A 94 -6.15 -1.75 6.18
CA THR A 94 -6.99 -0.55 6.10
C THR A 94 -6.19 0.69 5.71
N THR A 95 -4.88 0.70 5.99
CA THR A 95 -3.99 1.82 5.69
C THR A 95 -2.73 1.33 4.97
N LEU A 96 -2.46 1.89 3.79
CA LEU A 96 -1.30 1.56 2.98
C LEU A 96 -0.58 2.83 2.52
N ASN A 97 0.75 2.87 2.71
CA ASN A 97 1.61 3.93 2.21
C ASN A 97 2.71 3.32 1.33
N LEU A 98 2.72 3.66 0.05
CA LEU A 98 3.66 3.17 -0.95
C LEU A 98 4.49 4.33 -1.50
N GLY A 99 5.78 4.09 -1.76
CA GLY A 99 6.65 4.97 -2.54
C GLY A 99 7.34 4.22 -3.66
N GLY A 100 8.03 4.95 -4.54
CA GLY A 100 8.84 4.41 -5.62
C GLY A 100 8.44 4.92 -7.00
N ASP A 101 8.96 4.25 -8.04
CA ASP A 101 8.64 4.59 -9.42
C ASP A 101 7.26 4.05 -9.80
N LEU A 102 6.29 4.94 -9.67
CA LEU A 102 4.88 4.71 -9.98
C LEU A 102 4.61 4.81 -11.49
N GLU A 103 5.34 4.03 -12.28
CA GLU A 103 5.11 3.90 -13.71
C GLU A 103 3.65 3.49 -14.00
N LEU A 104 3.19 3.79 -15.21
CA LEU A 104 1.79 3.58 -15.61
C LEU A 104 1.31 2.15 -15.35
N ALA A 105 2.14 1.14 -15.66
CA ALA A 105 1.80 -0.27 -15.45
C ALA A 105 1.56 -0.60 -13.96
N CYS A 106 2.41 -0.10 -13.06
CA CYS A 106 2.28 -0.28 -11.62
C CYS A 106 0.99 0.36 -11.09
N ILE A 107 0.67 1.57 -11.56
CA ILE A 107 -0.55 2.27 -11.15
C ILE A 107 -1.81 1.59 -11.70
N VAL A 108 -1.78 1.07 -12.92
CA VAL A 108 -2.90 0.29 -13.47
C VAL A 108 -3.13 -0.98 -12.64
N ALA A 109 -2.07 -1.70 -12.27
CA ALA A 109 -2.17 -2.88 -11.41
C ALA A 109 -2.77 -2.53 -10.03
N LEU A 110 -2.32 -1.42 -9.44
CA LEU A 110 -2.87 -0.91 -8.18
C LEU A 110 -4.34 -0.49 -8.31
N ALA A 111 -4.71 0.18 -9.41
CA ALA A 111 -6.08 0.59 -9.69
C ALA A 111 -7.02 -0.63 -9.80
N GLU A 112 -6.61 -1.68 -10.51
CA GLU A 112 -7.37 -2.94 -10.53
C GLU A 112 -7.47 -3.59 -9.15
N ALA A 113 -6.41 -3.49 -8.34
CA ALA A 113 -6.43 -4.02 -6.99
C ALA A 113 -7.45 -3.29 -6.11
N LEU A 114 -7.51 -1.97 -6.21
CA LEU A 114 -8.48 -1.15 -5.53
C LEU A 114 -9.91 -1.48 -5.96
N LYS A 115 -10.18 -1.76 -7.25
CA LYS A 115 -11.53 -2.15 -7.69
C LYS A 115 -12.07 -3.39 -6.96
N ALA A 116 -11.18 -4.33 -6.59
CA ALA A 116 -11.55 -5.58 -5.93
C ALA A 116 -11.43 -5.54 -4.40
N ASN A 117 -10.50 -4.74 -3.86
CA ASN A 117 -10.26 -4.67 -2.42
C ASN A 117 -11.41 -3.93 -1.71
N THR A 118 -11.86 -4.49 -0.59
CA THR A 118 -12.97 -3.96 0.21
C THR A 118 -12.57 -3.57 1.64
N SER A 119 -11.29 -3.66 1.99
CA SER A 119 -10.79 -3.38 3.34
C SER A 119 -10.01 -2.06 3.43
N LEU A 120 -9.32 -1.69 2.36
CA LEU A 120 -8.42 -0.54 2.34
C LEU A 120 -9.24 0.75 2.37
N ALA A 121 -9.03 1.54 3.41
CA ALA A 121 -9.69 2.82 3.66
C ALA A 121 -8.79 4.01 3.30
N THR A 122 -7.48 3.88 3.52
CA THR A 122 -6.50 4.95 3.30
C THR A 122 -5.35 4.45 2.43
N LEU A 123 -5.11 5.16 1.33
CA LEU A 123 -3.96 4.94 0.44
C LEU A 123 -3.16 6.24 0.30
N THR A 124 -1.86 6.16 0.54
CA THR A 124 -0.91 7.23 0.24
C THR A 124 0.10 6.76 -0.81
N LEU A 125 0.27 7.54 -1.88
CA LEU A 125 1.21 7.28 -2.97
C LEU A 125 2.29 8.36 -3.01
N ARG A 126 3.55 7.96 -2.85
CA ARG A 126 4.71 8.85 -2.92
C ARG A 126 5.46 8.62 -4.23
N GLY A 127 5.11 9.37 -5.26
CA GLY A 127 5.68 9.21 -6.60
C GLY A 127 4.86 9.93 -7.66
N LYS A 128 5.37 9.99 -8.89
CA LYS A 128 4.68 10.63 -10.02
C LYS A 128 3.73 9.62 -10.67
N LEU A 129 2.44 9.96 -10.75
CA LEU A 129 1.42 9.05 -11.32
C LEU A 129 1.27 9.20 -12.85
N GLY A 130 1.62 10.37 -13.39
CA GLY A 130 1.27 10.74 -14.77
C GLY A 130 -0.25 10.88 -14.99
N SER A 131 -0.64 11.43 -16.14
CA SER A 131 -2.06 11.61 -16.51
C SER A 131 -2.79 10.27 -16.64
N GLY A 132 -2.17 9.29 -17.29
CA GLY A 132 -2.74 7.94 -17.44
C GLY A 132 -2.98 7.24 -16.10
N GLY A 133 -2.04 7.35 -15.15
CA GLY A 133 -2.20 6.77 -13.82
C GLY A 133 -3.31 7.45 -13.02
N LEU A 134 -3.46 8.77 -13.13
CA LEU A 134 -4.58 9.50 -12.53
C LEU A 134 -5.94 9.05 -13.07
N VAL A 135 -6.05 8.83 -14.39
CA VAL A 135 -7.29 8.33 -15.00
C VAL A 135 -7.61 6.92 -14.49
N ALA A 136 -6.62 6.02 -14.46
CA ALA A 136 -6.80 4.65 -13.95
C ALA A 136 -7.27 4.62 -12.49
N LEU A 137 -6.65 5.44 -11.63
CA LEU A 137 -7.08 5.57 -10.23
C LEU A 137 -8.49 6.16 -10.13
N ALA A 138 -8.81 7.20 -10.91
CA ALA A 138 -10.15 7.80 -10.88
C ALA A 138 -11.24 6.79 -11.29
N GLU A 139 -10.98 5.91 -12.25
CA GLU A 139 -11.90 4.83 -12.59
C GLU A 139 -12.03 3.78 -11.49
N ALA A 140 -10.92 3.42 -10.84
CA ALA A 140 -10.95 2.49 -9.72
C ALA A 140 -11.78 3.01 -8.54
N LEU A 141 -11.66 4.30 -8.22
CA LEU A 141 -12.39 4.95 -7.14
C LEU A 141 -13.91 5.01 -7.39
N LYS A 142 -14.37 4.96 -8.64
CA LYS A 142 -15.81 4.89 -8.94
C LYS A 142 -16.42 3.53 -8.57
N ALA A 143 -15.62 2.47 -8.56
CA ALA A 143 -16.06 1.11 -8.27
C ALA A 143 -15.73 0.68 -6.84
N ASN A 144 -14.64 1.20 -6.26
CA ASN A 144 -14.24 0.89 -4.90
C ASN A 144 -15.17 1.58 -3.89
N THR A 145 -15.58 0.84 -2.85
CA THR A 145 -16.51 1.31 -1.81
C THR A 145 -15.87 1.46 -0.43
N SER A 146 -14.63 1.01 -0.25
CA SER A 146 -13.94 1.01 1.05
C SER A 146 -13.01 2.20 1.24
N LEU A 147 -12.40 2.70 0.16
CA LEU A 147 -11.40 3.74 0.18
C LEU A 147 -12.05 5.09 0.39
N THR A 148 -11.74 5.72 1.51
CA THR A 148 -12.25 7.04 1.90
C THR A 148 -11.19 8.13 1.74
N THR A 149 -9.92 7.75 1.74
CA THR A 149 -8.79 8.68 1.67
C THR A 149 -7.76 8.21 0.65
N LEU A 150 -7.51 9.04 -0.37
CA LEU A 150 -6.40 8.89 -1.31
C LEU A 150 -5.54 10.16 -1.27
N ALA A 151 -4.27 10.01 -0.94
CA ALA A 151 -3.29 11.10 -0.97
C ALA A 151 -2.14 10.77 -1.94
N ASN A 152 -1.64 11.77 -2.66
CA ASN A 152 -0.42 11.66 -3.43
C ASN A 152 0.48 12.87 -3.19
N THR A 153 1.76 12.65 -2.91
CA THR A 153 2.71 13.71 -2.51
C THR A 153 3.24 14.52 -3.69
N SER A 154 3.05 14.06 -4.93
CA SER A 154 3.55 14.71 -6.15
C SER A 154 2.50 15.57 -6.86
N LEU A 155 1.30 15.72 -6.27
CA LEU A 155 0.23 16.59 -6.78
C LEU A 155 0.55 18.07 -6.52
N THR A 156 1.69 18.58 -6.99
CA THR A 156 2.02 20.02 -6.92
C THR A 156 1.47 20.80 -8.11
N THR A 157 0.99 20.15 -9.17
CA THR A 157 0.49 20.85 -10.37
C THR A 157 -0.53 20.01 -11.14
N LEU A 158 -1.81 20.18 -10.85
CA LEU A 158 -2.81 20.14 -11.91
C LEU A 158 -3.09 21.60 -12.27
N LYS A 159 -2.70 22.04 -13.47
CA LYS A 159 -3.25 23.28 -14.03
C LYS A 159 -4.77 23.14 -14.00
N LEU A 160 -5.46 24.23 -13.69
CA LEU A 160 -6.91 24.33 -13.43
C LEU A 160 -7.87 23.88 -14.57
N GLY A 161 -7.41 23.06 -15.51
CA GLY A 161 -8.23 22.35 -16.52
C GLY A 161 -8.33 20.83 -16.31
N ASP A 162 -7.34 20.19 -15.67
CA ASP A 162 -7.30 18.71 -15.53
C ASP A 162 -7.99 18.22 -14.23
N ALA A 163 -8.22 19.13 -13.29
CA ALA A 163 -8.90 18.85 -12.02
C ALA A 163 -10.39 18.52 -12.16
N TYR A 164 -11.01 18.78 -13.33
CA TYR A 164 -12.43 18.52 -13.54
C TYR A 164 -12.77 17.01 -13.55
N TYR A 165 -11.81 16.11 -13.86
CA TYR A 165 -12.06 14.67 -13.88
C TYR A 165 -11.87 13.96 -12.53
N VAL A 166 -10.86 14.39 -11.77
CA VAL A 166 -10.59 13.82 -10.43
C VAL A 166 -11.49 14.47 -9.38
N SER A 167 -11.74 15.78 -9.45
CA SER A 167 -12.63 16.46 -8.50
C SER A 167 -14.10 16.11 -8.69
N SER A 168 -14.60 15.84 -9.91
CA SER A 168 -16.01 15.44 -10.11
C SER A 168 -16.30 14.00 -9.65
N SER A 169 -15.28 13.13 -9.70
CA SER A 169 -15.36 11.78 -9.12
C SER A 169 -15.22 11.83 -7.60
N ILE A 170 -14.44 12.77 -7.04
CA ILE A 170 -14.33 12.98 -5.58
C ILE A 170 -15.54 13.76 -5.00
N HIS A 171 -16.14 14.71 -5.73
CA HIS A 171 -17.32 15.50 -5.27
C HIS A 171 -18.60 14.68 -5.22
N LYS A 172 -18.69 13.58 -5.98
CA LYS A 172 -19.79 12.60 -5.84
C LYS A 172 -19.63 11.67 -4.63
N ILE A 173 -18.51 11.74 -3.91
CA ILE A 173 -18.17 10.98 -2.70
C ILE A 173 -18.20 11.91 -1.47
N GLY A 174 -19.27 12.69 -1.27
CA GLY A 174 -19.54 13.41 -0.03
C GLY A 174 -20.89 12.99 0.54
N PRO A 175 -20.96 12.48 1.79
CA PRO A 175 -20.62 13.32 2.95
C PRO A 175 -19.74 12.65 4.03
N GLN A 176 -18.69 11.89 3.70
CA GLN A 176 -17.81 11.26 4.72
C GLN A 176 -16.41 11.87 4.86
N ILE A 177 -16.01 12.85 4.04
CA ILE A 177 -14.73 13.54 4.23
C ILE A 177 -14.95 14.73 5.17
N LYS A 178 -14.84 14.47 6.48
CA LYS A 178 -14.71 15.55 7.46
C LYS A 178 -13.40 16.29 7.20
N ARG A 179 -13.54 17.54 6.79
CA ARG A 179 -12.46 18.54 6.81
C ARG A 179 -12.11 18.81 8.27
N SER A 180 -10.93 18.39 8.70
CA SER A 180 -10.24 18.94 9.88
C SER A 180 -9.26 20.01 9.40
#